data_AF-T1A390-F1
#
_entry.id   AF-T1A390-F1
#
_cell.length_a   1.000
_cell.length_b   1.000
_cell.length_c   1.000
_cell.angle_alpha   90.00
_cell.angle_beta   90.00
_cell.angle_gamma   90.00
#
_symmetry.space_group_name_H-M   'P 1'
#
loop_
_entity.id
_entity.type
_entity.pdbx_description
1 polymer ?
#
loop_
_entity_poly.entity_id
_entity_poly.type
_entity_poly.pdbx_seq_one_letter_code
_entity_poly.pdbx_strand_id
1 'polypeptide(L)'
;PEWLVIEWPRGDAEPTRYWLSTLPEETTFKALVGTIKGRWRIERDYLELKQELGLGHYEGRNWRGFHHHASLCIAAYGFLTLERLRGSQKNRARFQGP
;
A
#
# COMPACT_ATOMS: atom_id res chain seq x y z
N PRO A 1 24.70 -3.23 -5.04
CA PRO A 1 24.41 -2.10 -5.95
C PRO A 1 23.62 -1.00 -5.22
N GLU A 2 23.73 0.22 -5.72
CA GLU A 2 22.84 1.32 -5.37
C GLU A 2 22.13 1.78 -6.65
N TRP A 3 20.80 1.87 -6.60
CA TRP A 3 19.98 2.30 -7.72
C TRP A 3 19.44 3.70 -7.46
N LEU A 4 19.63 4.61 -8.41
CA LEU A 4 18.89 5.86 -8.49
C LEU A 4 17.81 5.75 -9.56
N VAL A 5 16.55 5.85 -9.14
CA VAL A 5 15.39 5.90 -10.05
C VAL A 5 14.86 7.32 -10.10
N ILE A 6 14.63 7.80 -11.32
CA ILE A 6 14.16 9.16 -11.57
C ILE A 6 12.85 9.07 -12.36
N GLU A 7 11.80 9.71 -11.84
CA GLU A 7 10.55 9.90 -12.59
C GLU A 7 10.61 11.23 -13.34
N TRP A 8 10.70 11.12 -14.66
CA TRP A 8 10.74 12.26 -15.56
C TRP A 8 9.55 12.19 -16.53
N PRO A 9 8.48 12.95 -16.28
CA PRO A 9 7.32 12.98 -17.16
C PRO A 9 7.68 13.54 -18.53
N ARG A 10 6.99 13.05 -19.57
CA ARG A 10 7.22 13.54 -20.93
C ARG A 10 6.77 14.99 -21.05
N GLY A 11 7.64 15.85 -21.57
CA GLY A 11 7.36 17.27 -21.78
C GLY A 11 7.83 18.17 -20.65
N ASP A 12 8.26 17.61 -19.52
CA ASP A 12 8.76 18.38 -18.39
C ASP A 12 10.26 18.67 -18.56
N ALA A 13 10.68 19.90 -18.24
CA ALA A 13 12.07 20.32 -18.32
C ALA A 13 12.96 19.68 -17.23
N GLU A 14 12.35 19.22 -16.15
CA GLU A 14 13.04 18.64 -14.98
C GLU A 14 12.26 17.43 -14.45
N PRO A 15 12.93 16.46 -13.81
CA PRO A 15 12.28 15.32 -13.20
C PRO A 15 11.47 15.70 -11.95
N THR A 16 10.41 14.95 -11.67
CA THR A 16 9.48 15.25 -10.57
C THR A 16 9.80 14.53 -9.27
N ARG A 17 10.47 13.36 -9.33
CA ARG A 17 10.73 12.52 -8.15
C ARG A 17 11.99 11.67 -8.32
N TYR A 18 12.61 11.37 -7.19
CA TYR A 18 13.84 10.60 -7.09
C TYR A 18 13.70 9.54 -6.00
N TRP A 19 14.22 8.34 -6.24
CA TRP A 19 14.28 7.26 -5.25
C TRP A 19 15.63 6.57 -5.27
N LEU A 20 16.14 6.29 -4.07
CA LEU A 20 17.30 5.44 -3.87
C LEU A 20 16.86 4.05 -3.42
N SER A 21 17.52 3.02 -3.94
CA SER A 21 17.25 1.62 -3.56
C SER A 21 18.52 0.80 -3.46
N THR A 22 18.57 -0.07 -2.46
CA THR A 22 19.63 -1.06 -2.24
C THR A 22 19.21 -2.46 -2.66
N LEU A 23 18.19 -2.60 -3.51
CA LEU A 23 17.71 -3.89 -4.00
C LEU A 23 18.78 -4.62 -4.85
N PRO A 24 18.78 -5.97 -4.89
CA PRO A 24 19.75 -6.78 -5.63
C PRO A 24 19.84 -6.41 -7.12
N GLU A 25 20.97 -6.71 -7.76
CA GLU A 25 21.23 -6.35 -9.18
C GLU A 25 20.27 -7.06 -10.14
N GLU A 26 19.78 -8.23 -9.73
CA GLU A 26 18.86 -9.09 -10.46
C GLU A 26 17.42 -8.53 -10.44
N THR A 27 17.17 -7.47 -9.66
CA THR A 27 15.85 -6.84 -9.57
C THR A 27 15.51 -6.18 -10.89
N THR A 28 14.49 -6.69 -11.58
CA THR A 28 14.02 -6.08 -12.82
C THR A 28 13.55 -4.63 -12.60
N PHE A 29 13.72 -3.77 -13.62
CA PHE A 29 13.22 -2.39 -13.57
C PHE A 29 11.72 -2.31 -13.26
N LYS A 30 10.91 -3.24 -13.80
CA LYS A 30 9.48 -3.32 -13.51
C LYS A 30 9.19 -3.59 -12.03
N ALA A 31 9.96 -4.48 -11.39
CA ALA A 31 9.83 -4.74 -9.96
C ALA A 31 10.27 -3.51 -9.13
N LEU A 32 11.36 -2.85 -9.53
CA LEU A 32 11.85 -1.62 -8.90
C LEU A 32 10.78 -0.51 -8.90
N VAL A 33 10.22 -0.21 -10.08
CA VAL A 33 9.12 0.76 -10.24
C VAL A 33 7.87 0.31 -9.48
N GLY A 34 7.55 -0.99 -9.52
CA GLY A 34 6.42 -1.57 -8.79
C GLY A 34 6.53 -1.35 -7.28
N THR A 35 7.71 -1.55 -6.70
CA THR A 35 8.00 -1.28 -5.28
C THR A 35 7.84 0.21 -4.96
N ILE A 36 8.44 1.08 -5.76
CA ILE A 36 8.35 2.54 -5.60
C ILE A 36 6.89 3.02 -5.62
N LYS A 37 6.13 2.63 -6.65
CA LYS A 37 4.74 3.05 -6.83
C LYS A 37 3.80 2.33 -5.85
N GLY A 38 4.21 1.20 -5.29
CA GLY A 38 3.49 0.48 -4.25
C GLY A 38 3.29 1.29 -2.96
N ARG A 39 4.14 2.29 -2.68
CA ARG A 39 4.03 3.18 -1.51
C ARG A 39 2.64 3.82 -1.36
N TRP A 40 2.00 4.21 -2.47
CA TRP A 40 0.69 4.86 -2.42
C TRP A 40 -0.39 3.98 -1.76
N ARG A 41 -0.22 2.64 -1.79
CA ARG A 41 -1.09 1.73 -1.05
C ARG A 41 -1.05 2.04 0.44
N ILE A 42 0.11 2.31 1.03
CA ILE A 42 0.25 2.63 2.45
C ILE A 42 -0.57 3.87 2.82
N GLU A 43 -0.53 4.91 1.99
CA GLU A 43 -1.28 6.15 2.22
C GLU A 43 -2.79 5.92 2.21
N ARG A 44 -3.27 5.16 1.22
CA ARG A 44 -4.68 4.78 1.13
C ARG A 44 -5.10 3.88 2.28
N ASP A 45 -4.30 2.87 2.61
CA ASP A 45 -4.58 1.91 3.68
C ASP A 45 -4.66 2.65 5.04
N TYR A 46 -3.81 3.66 5.25
CA TYR A 46 -3.86 4.53 6.43
C TYR A 46 -5.12 5.41 6.47
N LEU A 47 -5.57 5.92 5.32
CA LEU A 47 -6.83 6.66 5.23
C LEU A 47 -8.03 5.78 5.60
N GLU A 48 -8.12 4.57 5.04
CA GLU A 48 -9.20 3.62 5.36
C GLU A 48 -9.17 3.23 6.84
N LEU A 49 -7.99 2.92 7.38
CA LEU A 49 -7.83 2.62 8.80
C LEU A 49 -8.37 3.73 9.70
N LYS A 50 -8.06 4.99 9.38
CA LYS A 50 -8.46 6.15 10.17
C LYS A 50 -9.94 6.47 10.07
N GLN A 51 -10.45 6.61 8.86
CA GLN A 51 -11.79 7.14 8.60
C GLN A 51 -12.86 6.05 8.73
N GLU A 52 -12.60 4.87 8.18
CA GLU A 52 -13.61 3.83 8.03
C GLU A 52 -13.54 2.78 9.14
N LEU A 53 -12.34 2.48 9.63
CA LEU A 53 -12.12 1.39 10.60
C LEU A 53 -11.86 1.89 12.01
N GLY A 54 -12.05 3.19 12.24
CA GLY A 54 -12.10 3.79 13.55
C GLY A 54 -10.76 3.97 14.24
N LEU A 55 -9.62 3.83 13.56
CA LEU A 55 -8.31 4.15 14.14
C LEU A 55 -8.24 5.63 14.56
N GLY A 56 -8.99 6.52 13.88
CA GLY A 56 -9.12 7.93 14.25
C GLY A 56 -10.09 8.22 15.41
N HIS A 57 -10.83 7.22 15.90
CA HIS A 57 -11.91 7.39 16.90
C HIS A 57 -11.49 6.97 18.31
N TYR A 58 -10.20 6.74 18.57
CA TYR A 58 -9.73 6.37 19.90
C TYR A 58 -9.76 7.58 20.85
N GLU A 59 -10.58 7.52 21.91
CA GLU A 59 -10.73 8.60 22.90
C GLU A 59 -10.09 8.28 24.27
N GLY A 60 -9.45 7.11 24.40
CA GLY A 60 -8.77 6.73 25.63
C GLY A 60 -7.42 7.45 25.83
N ARG A 61 -6.84 7.30 27.02
CA ARG A 61 -5.59 7.99 27.40
C ARG A 61 -4.44 7.08 27.79
N ASN A 62 -4.60 5.77 27.61
CA ASN A 62 -3.57 4.81 28.01
C ASN A 62 -3.02 4.05 26.80
N TRP A 63 -1.70 3.86 26.80
CA TRP A 63 -0.97 3.22 25.72
C TRP A 63 -1.48 1.81 25.41
N ARG A 64 -1.75 1.03 26.46
CA ARG A 64 -2.28 -0.34 26.34
C ARG A 64 -3.62 -0.35 25.59
N GLY A 65 -4.53 0.55 25.95
CA GLY A 65 -5.86 0.69 25.35
C GLY A 65 -5.77 1.14 23.90
N PHE A 66 -4.89 2.10 23.58
CA PHE A 66 -4.63 2.48 22.20
C PHE A 66 -4.11 1.30 21.39
N HIS A 67 -3.18 0.51 21.93
CA HIS A 67 -2.67 -0.68 21.27
C HIS A 67 -3.73 -1.73 20.99
N HIS A 68 -4.59 -2.04 21.96
CA HIS A 68 -5.71 -2.96 21.75
C HIS A 68 -6.64 -2.46 20.65
N HIS A 69 -7.00 -1.19 20.69
CA HIS A 69 -7.85 -0.55 19.68
C HIS A 69 -7.22 -0.62 18.28
N ALA A 70 -5.98 -0.16 18.14
CA ALA A 70 -5.26 -0.16 16.87
C ALA A 70 -5.10 -1.58 16.32
N SER A 71 -4.83 -2.57 17.18
CA SER A 71 -4.71 -3.97 16.76
C SER A 71 -6.02 -4.52 16.19
N LEU A 72 -7.16 -4.18 16.81
CA LEU A 72 -8.47 -4.55 16.30
C LEU A 72 -8.80 -3.86 14.97
N CYS A 73 -8.50 -2.57 14.83
CA CYS A 73 -8.66 -1.85 13.55
C CYS A 73 -7.83 -2.49 12.43
N ILE A 74 -6.58 -2.87 12.71
CA ILE A 74 -5.69 -3.53 11.74
C ILE A 74 -6.21 -4.93 11.40
N ALA A 75 -6.71 -5.69 12.37
CA ALA A 75 -7.31 -7.00 12.11
C ALA A 75 -8.56 -6.89 11.21
N ALA A 76 -9.44 -5.92 11.47
CA ALA A 76 -10.60 -5.63 10.63
C ALA A 76 -10.19 -5.22 9.20
N TYR A 77 -9.17 -4.38 9.07
CA TYR A 77 -8.60 -4.00 7.77
C TYR A 77 -8.09 -5.23 7.00
N GLY A 78 -7.34 -6.11 7.67
CA GLY A 78 -6.83 -7.34 7.09
C GLY A 78 -7.96 -8.25 6.59
N PHE A 79 -9.02 -8.42 7.39
CA PHE A 79 -10.21 -9.17 6.99
C PHE A 79 -10.85 -8.60 5.72
N LEU A 80 -11.14 -7.29 5.69
CA LEU A 80 -11.77 -6.66 4.52
C LEU A 80 -10.88 -6.71 3.27
N THR A 81 -9.56 -6.59 3.45
CA THR A 81 -8.59 -6.71 2.36
C THR A 81 -8.62 -8.12 1.77
N LEU A 82 -8.65 -9.16 2.61
CA LEU A 82 -8.75 -10.54 2.16
C LEU A 82 -10.07 -10.80 1.42
N GLU A 83 -11.18 -10.27 1.91
CA GLU A 83 -12.49 -10.39 1.24
C GLU A 83 -12.51 -9.70 -0.14
N ARG A 84 -11.92 -8.50 -0.26
CA ARG A 84 -11.76 -7.81 -1.55
C ARG A 84 -10.92 -8.64 -2.53
N LEU A 85 -9.84 -9.26 -2.06
CA LEU A 85 -8.98 -10.11 -2.89
C LEU A 85 -9.72 -11.36 -3.37
N ARG A 86 -10.49 -12.02 -2.49
CA ARG A 86 -11.35 -13.16 -2.85
C ARG A 86 -12.38 -12.77 -3.91
N GLY A 87 -13.06 -11.63 -3.73
CA GLY A 87 -14.01 -11.09 -4.70
C GLY A 87 -13.36 -10.79 -6.07
N SER A 88 -12.15 -10.23 -6.06
CA SER A 88 -11.39 -9.97 -7.30
C SER A 88 -10.98 -11.25 -8.02
N GLN A 89 -10.58 -12.31 -7.28
CA GLN A 89 -10.27 -13.61 -7.87
C GLN A 89 -11.51 -14.25 -8.50
N LYS A 90 -12.65 -14.21 -7.79
CA LYS A 90 -13.93 -14.70 -8.31
C LYS A 90 -14.36 -13.97 -9.58
N ASN A 91 -14.22 -12.64 -9.61
CA ASN A 91 -14.52 -11.84 -10.79
C ASN A 91 -13.60 -12.19 -11.96
N ARG A 92 -12.30 -12.29 -11.72
CA ARG A 92 -11.32 -12.65 -12.76
C ARG A 92 -11.56 -14.05 -13.34
N ALA A 93 -11.90 -15.02 -12.49
CA ALA A 93 -12.27 -16.37 -12.94
C ALA A 93 -13.56 -16.34 -13.80
N ARG A 94 -14.54 -15.50 -13.45
CA ARG A 94 -15.78 -15.32 -14.23
C ARG A 94 -15.53 -14.71 -15.62
N PHE A 95 -14.55 -13.83 -15.76
CA PHE A 95 -14.16 -13.23 -17.04
C PHE A 95 -13.23 -14.12 -17.89
N GLN A 96 -12.69 -15.21 -17.33
CA GLN A 96 -11.80 -16.16 -18.02
C GLN A 96 -12.45 -17.53 -18.25
N GLY A 97 -13.71 -17.71 -17.86
CA GLY A 97 -14.53 -18.86 -18.30
C GLY A 97 -14.82 -18.76 -19.80
N PRO A 98 -15.18 -19.89 -20.45
CA PRO A 98 -15.31 -19.98 -21.91
C PRO A 98 -16.28 -18.96 -22.51
#